data_AF-A0A8T3LXK6-F1
#
_entry.id   AF-A0A8T3LXK6-F1
#
_cell.length_a   1.000
_cell.length_b   1.000
_cell.length_c   1.000
_cell.angle_alpha   90.00
_cell.angle_beta   90.00
_cell.angle_gamma   90.00
#
_symmetry.space_group_name_H-M   'P 1'
#
loop_
_entity.id
_entity.type
_entity.pdbx_description
1 polymer ?
#
loop_
_entity_poly.entity_id
_entity_poly.type
_entity_poly.pdbx_seq_one_letter_code
_entity_poly.pdbx_strand_id
1 'polypeptide(L)'
;DGIVAEPGEGAHTDHGATGQALKAAIISALRRLSGRETTELLASRYARLRGMGAYLETGAISPGRPKVPSLRRRIGRILHLPNVPRRPRWSEIWPSDDADDESERGA
;
A
#
# COMPACT_ATOMS: atom_id res chain seq x y z
N ASP A 1 -2.41 -6.70 -21.26
CA ASP A 1 -3.44 -7.74 -21.12
C ASP A 1 -3.09 -9.08 -21.78
N GLY A 2 -2.14 -9.15 -22.71
CA GLY A 2 -1.71 -10.42 -23.32
C GLY A 2 -0.20 -10.60 -23.24
N ILE A 3 0.25 -11.83 -23.50
CA ILE A 3 1.66 -12.20 -23.61
C ILE A 3 1.99 -12.31 -25.10
N VAL A 4 3.05 -11.64 -25.55
CA VAL A 4 3.57 -11.75 -26.92
C VAL A 4 4.73 -12.73 -26.89
N ALA A 5 4.66 -13.78 -27.70
CA ALA A 5 5.71 -14.78 -27.78
C ALA A 5 6.98 -14.20 -28.40
N GLU A 6 8.13 -14.55 -27.84
CA GLU A 6 9.43 -14.22 -28.41
C GLU A 6 9.78 -15.19 -29.56
N PRO A 7 10.55 -14.74 -30.57
CA PRO A 7 11.01 -15.60 -31.65
C PRO A 7 12.17 -16.49 -31.19
N GLY A 8 12.14 -17.78 -31.55
CA GLY A 8 13.27 -18.70 -31.40
C GLY A 8 13.85 -18.74 -29.99
N GLU A 9 15.14 -18.43 -29.86
CA GLU A 9 15.87 -18.41 -28.59
C GLU A 9 15.70 -17.10 -27.80
N GLY A 10 14.95 -16.14 -28.34
CA GLY A 10 14.51 -14.96 -27.61
C GLY A 10 14.43 -13.69 -28.46
N ALA A 11 13.86 -12.64 -27.89
CA ALA A 11 13.68 -11.36 -28.58
C ALA A 11 14.99 -10.70 -29.04
N HIS A 12 16.10 -11.07 -28.42
CA HIS A 12 17.43 -10.56 -28.75
C HIS A 12 18.03 -11.17 -30.02
N THR A 13 17.57 -12.35 -30.44
CA THR A 13 18.14 -13.05 -31.61
C THR A 13 17.52 -12.58 -32.92
N ASP A 14 16.26 -12.14 -32.88
CA ASP A 14 15.58 -11.55 -34.04
C ASP A 14 14.69 -10.38 -33.61
N HIS A 15 15.28 -9.19 -33.64
CA HIS A 15 14.58 -7.95 -33.35
C HIS A 15 13.48 -7.63 -34.38
N GLY A 16 13.68 -8.04 -35.64
CA GLY A 16 12.73 -7.78 -36.72
C GLY A 16 11.44 -8.57 -36.50
N ALA A 17 11.55 -9.86 -36.25
CA ALA A 17 10.40 -10.72 -35.92
C ALA A 17 9.71 -10.26 -34.64
N THR A 18 10.47 -9.91 -33.60
CA THR A 18 9.93 -9.36 -32.34
C THR A 18 9.13 -8.08 -32.60
N GLY A 19 9.68 -7.15 -33.39
CA GLY A 19 9.02 -5.90 -33.74
C GLY A 19 7.70 -6.13 -34.48
N GLN A 20 7.65 -7.10 -35.40
CA GLN A 20 6.39 -7.46 -36.09
C GLN A 20 5.36 -8.08 -35.14
N ALA A 21 5.79 -8.97 -34.25
CA ALA A 21 4.91 -9.58 -33.25
C ALA A 21 4.31 -8.52 -32.32
N LEU A 22 5.13 -7.59 -31.81
CA LEU A 22 4.68 -6.46 -30.99
C LEU A 22 3.73 -5.54 -31.76
N LYS A 23 4.09 -5.17 -33.00
CA LYS A 23 3.24 -4.32 -33.86
C LYS A 23 1.86 -4.94 -34.05
N ALA A 24 1.80 -6.23 -34.36
CA ALA A 24 0.54 -6.95 -34.52
C ALA A 24 -0.30 -6.92 -33.24
N ALA A 25 0.32 -7.18 -32.08
CA ALA A 25 -0.36 -7.17 -30.79
C ALA A 25 -0.88 -5.77 -30.43
N ILE A 26 -0.09 -4.72 -30.64
CA ILE A 26 -0.47 -3.33 -30.34
C ILE A 26 -1.62 -2.88 -31.26
N ILE A 27 -1.53 -3.13 -32.57
CA ILE A 27 -2.60 -2.77 -33.51
C ILE A 27 -3.90 -3.50 -33.16
N SER A 28 -3.84 -4.78 -32.78
CA SER A 28 -5.00 -5.52 -32.32
C SER A 28 -5.62 -4.90 -31.07
N ALA A 29 -4.80 -4.55 -30.07
CA ALA A 29 -5.28 -3.89 -28.85
C ALA A 29 -5.92 -2.53 -29.15
N LEU A 30 -5.28 -1.70 -29.98
CA LEU A 30 -5.81 -0.39 -30.37
C LEU A 30 -7.14 -0.51 -31.12
N ARG A 31 -7.28 -1.46 -32.05
CA ARG A 31 -8.55 -1.71 -32.76
C ARG A 31 -9.69 -2.07 -31.82
N ARG A 32 -9.44 -2.84 -30.76
CA ARG A 32 -10.46 -3.17 -29.76
C ARG A 32 -10.90 -1.96 -28.92
N LEU A 33 -10.03 -0.96 -28.78
CA LEU A 33 -10.28 0.23 -27.97
C LEU A 33 -10.84 1.39 -28.79
N SER A 34 -10.47 1.51 -30.06
CA SER A 34 -10.80 2.67 -30.91
C SER A 34 -12.29 2.82 -31.22
N GLY A 35 -13.08 1.76 -31.07
CA GLY A 35 -14.54 1.79 -31.29
C GLY A 35 -15.36 2.14 -30.06
N ARG A 36 -14.72 2.46 -28.92
CA ARG A 36 -15.41 2.75 -27.66
C ARG A 36 -15.49 4.25 -27.40
N GLU A 37 -16.55 4.66 -26.74
CA GLU A 37 -16.72 6.03 -26.29
C GLU A 37 -15.66 6.42 -25.26
N THR A 38 -15.27 7.70 -25.26
CA THR A 38 -14.21 8.19 -24.37
C THR A 38 -14.58 7.99 -22.90
N THR A 39 -15.84 8.21 -22.53
CA THR A 39 -16.36 8.02 -21.18
C THR A 39 -16.24 6.57 -20.72
N GLU A 40 -16.51 5.61 -21.61
CA GLU A 40 -16.37 4.17 -21.35
C GLU A 40 -14.90 3.78 -21.15
N LEU A 41 -14.00 4.30 -22.00
CA LEU A 41 -12.55 4.07 -21.88
C LEU A 41 -12.01 4.56 -20.53
N LEU A 42 -12.45 5.73 -20.09
CA LEU A 42 -12.06 6.29 -18.79
C LEU A 42 -12.60 5.48 -17.61
N ALA A 43 -13.89 5.11 -17.65
CA ALA A 43 -14.51 4.29 -16.61
C ALA A 43 -13.83 2.92 -16.50
N SER A 44 -13.58 2.26 -17.63
CA SER A 44 -12.89 0.97 -17.68
C SER A 44 -11.46 1.06 -17.14
N ARG A 45 -10.70 2.10 -17.53
CA ARG A 45 -9.35 2.35 -17.00
C ARG A 45 -9.37 2.55 -15.49
N TYR A 46 -10.30 3.36 -14.98
CA TYR A 46 -10.44 3.63 -13.56
C TYR A 46 -10.71 2.34 -12.77
N ALA A 47 -11.72 1.57 -13.18
CA ALA A 47 -12.09 0.32 -12.53
C ALA A 47 -10.91 -0.67 -12.51
N ARG A 48 -10.19 -0.80 -13.64
CA ARG A 48 -9.02 -1.68 -13.75
C ARG A 48 -7.93 -1.31 -12.75
N LEU A 49 -7.57 -0.03 -12.65
CA LEU A 49 -6.49 0.41 -11.76
C LEU A 49 -6.90 0.35 -10.29
N ARG A 50 -8.14 0.71 -9.96
CA ARG A 50 -8.64 0.69 -8.58
C ARG A 50 -8.90 -0.72 -8.04
N GLY A 51 -9.14 -1.69 -8.93
CA GLY A 51 -9.30 -3.09 -8.56
C GLY A 51 -7.99 -3.87 -8.46
N MET A 52 -6.84 -3.26 -8.76
CA MET A 52 -5.53 -3.92 -8.65
C MET A 52 -5.00 -3.84 -7.23
N GLY A 53 -4.51 -4.98 -6.72
CA GLY A 53 -3.94 -5.12 -5.39
C GLY A 53 -4.79 -6.04 -4.50
N ALA A 54 -4.13 -6.83 -3.68
CA ALA A 54 -4.76 -7.63 -2.63
C ALA A 54 -4.30 -7.08 -1.29
N TYR A 55 -5.23 -6.62 -0.47
CA TYR A 55 -4.95 -6.16 0.88
C TYR A 55 -5.85 -6.89 1.86
N LEU A 56 -5.30 -7.19 3.03
CA LEU A 56 -6.12 -7.58 4.17
C LEU A 56 -6.65 -6.29 4.77
N GLU A 57 -7.97 -6.19 4.90
CA GLU A 57 -8.56 -5.14 5.71
C GLU A 57 -8.10 -5.36 7.15
N THR A 58 -7.23 -4.49 7.65
CA THR A 58 -7.04 -4.36 9.09
C THR A 58 -8.38 -3.89 9.61
N GLY A 59 -9.13 -4.81 10.23
CA GLY A 59 -10.39 -4.46 10.88
C GLY A 59 -10.19 -3.19 11.70
N ALA A 60 -11.16 -2.27 11.63
CA ALA A 60 -11.10 -1.01 12.35
C ALA A 60 -10.53 -1.25 13.75
N ILE A 61 -9.52 -0.46 14.16
CA ILE A 61 -8.97 -0.51 15.51
C ILE A 61 -10.16 -0.27 16.45
N SER A 62 -10.77 -1.36 16.93
CA SER A 62 -11.71 -1.27 18.03
C SER A 62 -10.91 -0.67 19.17
N PRO A 63 -11.33 0.46 19.77
CA PRO A 63 -10.62 1.02 20.90
C PRO A 63 -10.49 -0.10 21.92
N GLY A 64 -9.26 -0.58 22.10
CA GLY A 64 -9.01 -1.76 22.92
C GLY A 64 -9.64 -1.53 24.29
N ARG A 65 -10.37 -2.53 24.79
CA ARG A 65 -10.97 -2.52 26.13
C ARG A 65 -9.98 -1.86 27.11
N PRO A 66 -10.40 -0.85 27.90
CA PRO A 66 -9.48 -0.12 28.76
C PRO A 66 -8.69 -1.11 29.61
N LYS A 67 -7.35 -1.08 29.49
CA LYS A 67 -6.45 -1.98 30.24
C LYS A 67 -6.67 -1.73 31.73
N VAL A 68 -7.36 -2.65 32.40
CA VAL A 68 -7.46 -2.65 33.86
C VAL A 68 -6.04 -2.63 34.43
N PRO A 69 -5.71 -1.75 35.39
CA PRO A 69 -4.37 -1.68 35.95
C PRO A 69 -3.92 -3.05 36.45
N SER A 70 -2.71 -3.46 36.05
CA SER A 70 -2.15 -4.73 36.52
C SER A 70 -2.10 -4.78 38.04
N LEU A 71 -2.25 -5.98 38.62
CA LEU A 71 -2.17 -6.20 40.06
C LEU A 71 -0.87 -5.63 40.65
N ARG A 72 0.25 -5.73 39.92
CA ARG A 72 1.53 -5.10 40.26
C ARG A 72 1.43 -3.57 40.42
N ARG A 73 0.69 -2.88 39.53
CA ARG A 73 0.47 -1.42 39.64
C ARG A 73 -0.42 -1.06 40.83
N ARG A 74 -1.40 -1.91 41.15
CA ARG A 74 -2.28 -1.73 42.31
C ARG A 74 -1.52 -1.94 43.62
N ILE A 75 -0.74 -3.01 43.72
CA ILE A 75 0.11 -3.31 44.88
C ILE A 75 1.20 -2.24 45.05
N GLY A 76 1.83 -1.78 43.96
CA GLY A 76 2.83 -0.72 44.03
C GLY A 76 2.29 0.63 44.52
N ARG A 77 1.01 0.95 44.26
CA ARG A 77 0.33 2.12 44.82
C ARG A 77 0.02 1.94 46.31
N ILE A 78 -0.37 0.74 46.72
CA ILE A 78 -0.70 0.41 48.13
C ILE A 78 0.56 0.39 48.99
N LEU A 79 1.70 -0.07 48.46
CA LEU A 79 2.92 -0.28 49.23
C LEU A 79 3.92 0.88 49.19
N HIS A 80 3.61 2.03 48.57
CA HIS A 80 4.48 3.21 48.45
C HIS A 80 5.98 2.86 48.48
N LEU A 81 6.45 2.05 47.52
CA LEU A 81 7.86 1.68 47.45
C LEU A 81 8.64 2.90 46.91
N PRO A 82 9.42 3.62 47.74
CA PRO A 82 10.30 4.64 47.21
C PRO A 82 11.39 3.96 46.35
N ASN A 83 11.81 4.60 45.25
CA ASN A 83 12.92 4.19 44.38
C ASN A 83 12.73 2.96 43.48
N VAL A 84 11.55 2.70 42.91
CA VAL A 84 11.49 1.83 41.71
C VAL A 84 11.79 2.68 40.47
N PRO A 85 12.96 2.54 39.82
CA PRO A 85 13.26 3.31 38.62
C PRO A 85 12.28 2.94 37.52
N ARG A 86 11.64 3.95 36.91
CA ARG A 86 10.87 3.74 35.68
C ARG A 86 11.82 3.26 34.60
N ARG A 87 11.47 2.15 33.93
CA ARG A 87 12.14 1.81 32.67
C ARG A 87 11.78 2.89 31.63
N PRO A 88 12.76 3.42 30.89
CA PRO A 88 12.50 4.38 29.82
C PRO A 88 11.55 3.75 28.79
N ARG A 89 10.66 4.58 28.25
CA ARG A 89 9.80 4.16 27.14
C ARG A 89 10.63 4.15 25.87
N TRP A 90 10.34 3.23 24.95
CA TRP A 90 11.07 3.11 23.69
C TRP A 90 11.07 4.41 22.87
N SER A 91 9.98 5.19 22.94
CA SER A 91 9.83 6.51 22.34
C SER A 91 10.72 7.60 22.95
N GLU A 92 11.22 7.41 24.17
CA GLU A 92 12.16 8.31 24.84
C GLU A 92 13.62 7.99 24.44
N ILE A 93 13.87 6.75 23.97
CA ILE A 93 15.17 6.28 23.51
C ILE A 93 15.35 6.54 22.02
N TRP A 94 14.24 6.49 21.26
CA TRP A 94 14.21 6.75 19.83
C TRP A 94 13.03 7.66 19.50
N PRO A 95 13.25 8.98 19.36
CA PRO A 95 12.21 9.91 18.91
C PRO A 95 11.77 9.54 17.50
N SER A 96 10.48 9.30 17.30
CA SER A 96 9.88 9.22 15.96
C SER A 96 9.70 10.64 15.43
N ASP A 97 10.13 10.88 14.19
CA ASP A 97 10.24 12.19 13.53
C ASP A 97 8.88 12.76 13.07
N ASP A 98 7.78 12.38 13.73
CA ASP A 98 6.42 12.77 13.32
C ASP A 98 5.99 14.14 13.91
N ALA A 99 6.94 15.06 14.10
CA ALA A 99 6.68 16.39 14.68
C ALA A 99 6.44 17.49 13.64
N ASP A 100 6.31 17.15 12.35
CA ASP A 100 6.03 18.11 11.28
C ASP A 100 4.72 17.78 10.57
N ASP A 101 3.58 17.90 11.26
CA ASP A 101 2.27 17.98 10.59
C ASP A 101 1.17 18.61 11.48
N GLU A 102 1.47 19.72 12.16
CA GLU A 102 0.42 20.61 12.69
C GLU A 102 0.79 22.09 12.50
N SER A 103 0.72 22.55 11.27
CA SER A 103 0.50 23.96 10.89
C SER A 103 0.10 23.96 9.42
N GLU A 104 -1.17 23.71 9.09
CA GLU A 104 -1.99 24.80 8.56
C GLU A 104 -3.48 24.40 8.58
N ARG A 105 -4.20 24.85 9.63
CA ARG A 105 -5.62 25.20 9.54
C ARG A 105 -5.85 26.56 10.18
N GLY A 106 -6.26 27.51 9.34
CA GLY A 106 -7.21 28.57 9.71
C GLY A 106 -6.62 29.97 9.90
N ALA A 107 -6.88 30.85 8.94
CA ALA A 107 -7.97 31.83 9.01
C ALA A 107 -8.23 32.42 7.61
#